data_AF-L1JTZ1-F1
#
_entry.id   AF-L1JTZ1-F1
#
_cell.length_a   1.000
_cell.length_b   1.000
_cell.length_c   1.000
_cell.angle_alpha   90.00
_cell.angle_beta   90.00
_cell.angle_gamma   90.00
#
_symmetry.space_group_name_H-M   'P 1'
#
loop_
_entity.id
_entity.type
_entity.pdbx_description
1 polymer ?
#
loop_
_entity_poly.entity_id
_entity_poly.type
_entity_poly.pdbx_seq_one_letter_code
_entity_poly.pdbx_strand_id
1 'polypeptide(L)'
;KSSKKRKAEGEQAGPKVVKVRKKTRKNREMESRILSKQLAEQGLRLVEIPADGHCLFSAISDQLKRTGYPTEHTHKSLRRLAAEYMLEHEDHFRHFLSLEKNASANAFQAYCRRIEKTNAWGGQHELIALCHVLKRDILVLRHDMSQQQFPDPETHPQYGGPPLRLSYHMHEYSGGEHYNSVVSL
;
A
#
# COMPACT_ATOMS: atom_id res chain seq x y z
N LYS A 1 -52.92 10.01 0.82
CA LYS A 1 -52.76 10.29 2.27
C LYS A 1 -52.07 9.07 2.87
N SER A 2 -50.88 9.05 3.49
CA SER A 2 -50.01 10.07 4.07
C SER A 2 -48.57 9.55 4.13
N SER A 3 -47.60 10.45 3.99
CA SER A 3 -46.17 10.31 4.24
C SER A 3 -45.80 10.12 5.73
N LYS A 4 -44.50 9.80 5.96
CA LYS A 4 -43.68 9.72 7.21
C LYS A 4 -43.43 8.27 7.68
N LYS A 5 -42.21 7.82 8.02
CA LYS A 5 -41.10 8.53 8.66
C LYS A 5 -39.78 7.72 8.52
N ARG A 6 -38.72 8.39 8.09
CA ARG A 6 -37.31 7.98 8.29
C ARG A 6 -36.99 7.92 9.80
N LYS A 7 -36.29 6.88 10.26
CA LYS A 7 -35.38 6.83 11.42
C LYS A 7 -34.38 5.71 11.10
N ALA A 8 -33.13 5.95 10.69
CA ALA A 8 -32.03 6.53 11.46
C ALA A 8 -31.89 5.88 12.85
N GLU A 9 -31.59 4.57 12.87
CA GLU A 9 -31.02 3.91 14.04
C GLU A 9 -29.52 4.19 14.05
N GLY A 10 -29.12 5.18 14.86
CA GLY A 10 -27.74 5.34 15.28
C GLY A 10 -27.43 4.27 16.30
N GLU A 11 -26.74 3.22 15.88
CA GLU A 11 -26.24 2.17 16.77
C GLU A 11 -25.18 2.79 17.71
N GLN A 12 -25.54 2.98 18.98
CA GLN A 12 -24.60 3.44 20.00
C GLN A 12 -23.54 2.35 20.20
N ALA A 13 -22.34 2.60 19.70
CA ALA A 13 -21.21 1.68 19.84
C ALA A 13 -20.92 1.41 21.33
N GLY A 14 -20.95 0.13 21.72
CA GLY A 14 -20.71 -0.27 23.12
C GLY A 14 -19.32 0.13 23.65
N PRO A 15 -19.13 0.16 24.98
CA PRO A 15 -17.92 0.69 25.63
C PRO A 15 -16.62 0.00 25.21
N LYS A 16 -16.66 -1.28 24.81
CA LYS A 16 -15.51 -1.99 24.23
C LYS A 16 -15.10 -1.44 22.85
N VAL A 17 -16.08 -1.19 21.96
CA VAL A 17 -15.85 -0.62 20.62
C VAL A 17 -15.30 0.80 20.72
N VAL A 18 -15.81 1.60 21.66
CA VAL A 18 -15.31 2.96 21.91
C VAL A 18 -13.86 2.94 22.41
N LYS A 19 -13.51 2.03 23.33
CA LYS A 19 -12.13 1.89 23.84
C LYS A 19 -11.15 1.45 22.75
N VAL A 20 -11.54 0.48 21.92
CA VAL A 20 -10.73 0.02 20.78
C VAL A 20 -10.49 1.17 19.80
N ARG A 21 -11.55 1.87 19.36
CA ARG A 21 -11.43 3.04 18.47
C ARG A 21 -10.51 4.13 19.03
N LYS A 22 -10.62 4.43 20.34
CA LYS A 22 -9.73 5.40 21.01
C LYS A 22 -8.26 4.94 21.02
N LYS A 23 -8.00 3.65 21.25
CA LYS A 23 -6.65 3.08 21.25
C LYS A 23 -6.05 3.10 19.84
N THR A 24 -6.79 2.65 18.82
CA THR A 24 -6.35 2.68 17.41
C THR A 24 -6.03 4.10 16.96
N ARG A 25 -6.87 5.09 17.32
CA ARG A 25 -6.61 6.51 17.01
C ARG A 25 -5.32 7.03 17.66
N LYS A 26 -5.07 6.68 18.93
CA LYS A 26 -3.82 7.08 19.62
C LYS A 26 -2.59 6.45 18.98
N ASN A 27 -2.66 5.18 18.59
CA ASN A 27 -1.57 4.49 17.90
C ASN A 27 -1.28 5.15 16.55
N ARG A 28 -2.31 5.42 15.74
CA ARG A 28 -2.20 6.18 14.48
C ARG A 28 -1.47 7.51 14.66
N GLU A 29 -1.98 8.34 15.57
CA GLU A 29 -1.43 9.69 15.78
C GLU A 29 0.04 9.60 16.21
N MET A 30 0.41 8.57 16.97
CA MET A 30 1.79 8.35 17.39
C MET A 30 2.68 7.92 16.21
N GLU A 31 2.28 6.90 15.44
CA GLU A 31 3.03 6.42 14.27
C GLU A 31 3.27 7.54 13.26
N SER A 32 2.21 8.24 12.88
CA SER A 32 2.28 9.33 11.90
C SER A 32 3.13 10.50 12.41
N ARG A 33 3.04 10.88 13.69
CA ARG A 33 3.87 11.96 14.27
C ARG A 33 5.34 11.59 14.32
N ILE A 34 5.65 10.36 14.76
CA ILE A 34 7.03 9.87 14.84
C ILE A 34 7.64 9.86 13.43
N LEU A 35 6.94 9.25 12.47
CA LEU A 35 7.43 9.16 11.10
C LEU A 35 7.56 10.53 10.43
N SER A 36 6.58 11.42 10.60
CA SER A 36 6.64 12.78 10.03
C SER A 36 7.84 13.57 10.55
N LYS A 37 8.14 13.45 11.86
CA LYS A 37 9.31 14.11 12.45
C LYS A 37 10.61 13.55 11.86
N GLN A 38 10.73 12.23 11.79
CA GLN A 38 11.91 11.55 11.23
C GLN A 38 12.13 11.90 9.75
N LEU A 39 11.07 11.97 8.97
CA LEU A 39 11.12 12.39 7.57
C LEU A 39 11.60 13.85 7.46
N ALA A 40 11.07 14.75 8.28
CA ALA A 40 11.47 16.15 8.26
C ALA A 40 12.97 16.34 8.58
N GLU A 41 13.52 15.56 9.52
CA GLU A 41 14.95 15.54 9.83
C GLU A 41 15.82 15.11 8.63
N GLN A 42 15.25 14.34 7.69
CA GLN A 42 15.91 13.89 6.46
C GLN A 42 15.60 14.78 5.23
N GLY A 43 14.92 15.92 5.42
CA GLY A 43 14.52 16.76 4.30
C GLY A 43 13.36 16.17 3.48
N LEU A 44 12.53 15.31 4.09
CA LEU A 44 11.41 14.62 3.48
C LEU A 44 10.09 15.00 4.17
N ARG A 45 8.96 14.77 3.49
CA ARG A 45 7.61 14.90 4.05
C ARG A 45 6.64 13.87 3.51
N LEU A 46 5.58 13.61 4.29
CA LEU A 46 4.46 12.78 3.87
C LEU A 46 3.53 13.55 2.93
N VAL A 47 3.02 12.84 1.94
CA VAL A 47 1.86 13.21 1.13
C VAL A 47 0.75 12.21 1.43
N GLU A 48 -0.33 12.70 2.04
CA GLU A 48 -1.48 11.86 2.37
C GLU A 48 -2.16 11.33 1.09
N ILE A 49 -2.36 10.02 1.07
CA ILE A 49 -3.07 9.28 0.03
C ILE A 49 -4.41 8.81 0.61
N PRO A 50 -5.52 8.84 -0.17
CA PRO A 50 -6.80 8.34 0.31
C PRO A 50 -6.72 6.92 0.88
N ALA A 51 -7.34 6.74 2.03
CA ALA A 51 -7.35 5.51 2.81
C ALA A 51 -8.37 4.50 2.30
N ASP A 52 -8.17 4.07 1.06
CA ASP A 52 -8.94 3.01 0.43
C ASP A 52 -8.03 1.84 0.05
N GLY A 53 -8.61 0.80 -0.51
CA GLY A 53 -7.84 -0.37 -0.93
C GLY A 53 -6.85 -0.11 -2.06
N HIS A 54 -6.82 1.09 -2.67
CA HIS A 54 -5.89 1.47 -3.72
C HIS A 54 -4.64 2.19 -3.23
N CYS A 55 -4.52 2.47 -1.93
CA CYS A 55 -3.47 3.31 -1.34
C CYS A 55 -2.05 3.00 -1.86
N LEU A 56 -1.60 1.74 -1.89
CA LEU A 56 -0.29 1.35 -2.41
C LEU A 56 -0.06 1.86 -3.84
N PHE A 57 -0.99 1.53 -4.74
CA PHE A 57 -0.87 1.89 -6.16
C PHE A 57 -1.05 3.40 -6.39
N SER A 58 -1.89 4.05 -5.60
CA SER A 58 -2.07 5.50 -5.64
C SER A 58 -0.82 6.24 -5.15
N ALA A 59 -0.14 5.72 -4.12
CA ALA A 59 1.11 6.28 -3.63
C ALA A 59 2.26 6.15 -4.66
N ILE A 60 2.36 4.99 -5.33
CA ILE A 60 3.30 4.78 -6.44
C ILE A 60 2.98 5.70 -7.62
N SER A 61 1.70 5.84 -7.99
CA SER A 61 1.25 6.76 -9.04
C SER A 61 1.66 8.21 -8.74
N ASP A 62 1.49 8.67 -7.50
CA ASP A 62 1.94 10.00 -7.07
C ASP A 62 3.47 10.16 -7.15
N GLN A 63 4.23 9.16 -6.69
CA GLN A 63 5.70 9.17 -6.79
C GLN A 63 6.21 9.22 -8.23
N LEU A 64 5.63 8.44 -9.14
CA LEU A 64 6.03 8.41 -10.55
C LEU A 64 5.87 9.79 -11.21
N LYS A 65 4.77 10.49 -10.92
CA LYS A 65 4.55 11.86 -11.43
C LYS A 65 5.60 12.83 -10.90
N ARG A 66 5.87 12.79 -9.59
CA ARG A 66 6.79 13.72 -8.93
C ARG A 66 8.25 13.49 -9.29
N THR A 67 8.61 12.25 -9.61
CA THR A 67 9.96 11.87 -10.04
C THR A 67 10.19 12.04 -11.54
N GLY A 68 9.20 12.54 -12.28
CA GLY A 68 9.30 12.76 -13.72
C GLY A 68 9.41 11.46 -14.51
N TYR A 69 8.72 10.40 -14.06
CA TYR A 69 8.66 9.17 -14.84
C TYR A 69 7.99 9.43 -16.20
N PRO A 70 8.54 8.91 -17.31
CA PRO A 70 8.09 9.31 -18.66
C PRO A 70 6.63 9.01 -18.97
N THR A 71 6.06 8.00 -18.31
CA THR A 71 4.71 7.49 -18.56
C THR A 71 3.81 7.75 -17.37
N GLU A 72 2.66 8.37 -17.63
CA GLU A 72 1.64 8.55 -16.60
C GLU A 72 0.99 7.20 -16.25
N HIS A 73 0.93 6.91 -14.96
CA HIS A 73 0.31 5.70 -14.45
C HIS A 73 -0.77 6.04 -13.44
N THR A 74 -1.91 5.34 -13.54
CA THR A 74 -3.00 5.39 -12.56
C THR A 74 -2.92 4.17 -11.64
N HIS A 75 -3.64 4.20 -10.52
CA HIS A 75 -3.76 3.02 -9.66
C HIS A 75 -4.29 1.78 -10.41
N LYS A 76 -5.17 1.97 -11.42
CA LYS A 76 -5.70 0.88 -12.26
C LYS A 76 -4.63 0.30 -13.19
N SER A 77 -3.85 1.14 -13.85
CA SER A 77 -2.78 0.65 -14.73
C SER A 77 -1.68 -0.05 -13.93
N LEU A 78 -1.34 0.45 -12.74
CA LEU A 78 -0.33 -0.19 -11.88
C LEU A 78 -0.79 -1.55 -11.35
N ARG A 79 -2.07 -1.69 -10.98
CA ARG A 79 -2.65 -2.99 -10.61
C ARG A 79 -2.52 -4.02 -11.73
N ARG A 80 -2.82 -3.59 -12.96
CA ARG A 80 -2.67 -4.42 -14.15
C ARG A 80 -1.23 -4.84 -14.38
N LEU A 81 -0.30 -3.88 -14.38
CA LEU A 81 1.13 -4.16 -14.55
C LEU A 81 1.68 -5.12 -13.50
N ALA A 82 1.29 -4.94 -12.24
CA ALA A 82 1.70 -5.84 -11.16
C ALA A 82 1.18 -7.26 -11.40
N ALA A 83 -0.11 -7.40 -11.72
CA ALA A 83 -0.73 -8.71 -11.98
C ALA A 83 -0.15 -9.41 -13.21
N GLU A 84 0.06 -8.68 -14.31
CA GLU A 84 0.68 -9.20 -15.53
C GLU A 84 2.10 -9.70 -15.26
N TYR A 85 2.93 -8.90 -14.57
CA TYR A 85 4.29 -9.31 -14.23
C TYR A 85 4.33 -10.54 -13.33
N MET A 86 3.46 -10.59 -12.31
CA MET A 86 3.37 -11.75 -11.43
C MET A 86 2.97 -13.02 -12.19
N LEU A 87 2.03 -12.93 -13.14
CA LEU A 87 1.62 -14.06 -13.99
C LEU A 87 2.75 -14.52 -14.92
N GLU A 88 3.51 -13.59 -15.50
CA GLU A 88 4.65 -13.90 -16.37
C GLU A 88 5.82 -14.53 -15.62
N HIS A 89 5.93 -14.30 -14.31
CA HIS A 89 7.03 -14.78 -13.46
C HIS A 89 6.50 -15.68 -12.34
N GLU A 90 5.50 -16.52 -12.62
CA GLU A 90 4.75 -17.29 -11.63
C GLU A 90 5.66 -18.06 -10.66
N ASP A 91 6.74 -18.68 -11.14
CA ASP A 91 7.67 -19.46 -10.30
C ASP A 91 8.27 -18.66 -9.13
N HIS A 92 8.45 -17.35 -9.29
CA HIS A 92 8.99 -16.47 -8.24
C HIS A 92 7.96 -16.13 -7.16
N PHE A 93 6.66 -16.16 -7.49
CA PHE A 93 5.58 -15.71 -6.60
C PHE A 93 4.73 -16.87 -6.07
N ARG A 94 4.63 -17.98 -6.80
CA ARG A 94 3.73 -19.11 -6.52
C ARG A 94 3.96 -19.72 -5.15
N HIS A 95 5.22 -19.83 -4.73
CA HIS A 95 5.57 -20.41 -3.43
C HIS A 95 4.94 -19.67 -2.25
N PHE A 96 4.87 -18.34 -2.32
CA PHE A 96 4.29 -17.53 -1.24
C PHE A 96 2.78 -17.73 -1.11
N LEU A 97 2.08 -17.95 -2.22
CA LEU A 97 0.61 -18.14 -2.24
C LEU A 97 0.19 -19.60 -2.04
N SER A 98 1.07 -20.56 -2.32
CA SER A 98 0.82 -21.99 -2.10
C SER A 98 0.87 -22.43 -0.63
N LEU A 99 1.33 -21.58 0.28
CA LEU A 99 1.39 -21.89 1.72
C LEU A 99 0.01 -21.92 2.39
N GLU A 100 -1.03 -21.44 1.71
CA GLU A 100 -2.40 -21.68 2.15
C GLU A 100 -2.72 -23.17 1.98
N LYS A 101 -2.97 -23.87 3.10
CA LYS A 101 -3.13 -25.35 3.19
C LYS A 101 -4.16 -25.97 2.22
N ASN A 102 -4.95 -25.17 1.51
CA ASN A 102 -5.97 -25.60 0.54
C ASN A 102 -5.92 -24.80 -0.78
N ALA A 103 -4.78 -24.19 -1.13
CA ALA A 103 -4.65 -23.41 -2.37
C ALA A 103 -4.91 -24.31 -3.59
N SER A 104 -6.00 -24.06 -4.32
CA SER A 104 -6.29 -24.75 -5.58
C SER A 104 -5.17 -24.53 -6.61
N ALA A 105 -5.07 -25.40 -7.62
CA ALA A 105 -4.13 -25.23 -8.73
C ALA A 105 -4.21 -23.85 -9.41
N ASN A 106 -5.36 -23.17 -9.29
CA ASN A 106 -5.66 -21.86 -9.87
C ASN A 106 -5.62 -20.69 -8.86
N ALA A 107 -5.16 -20.92 -7.62
CA ALA A 107 -5.19 -19.92 -6.56
C ALA A 107 -4.31 -18.70 -6.89
N PHE A 108 -3.16 -18.94 -7.53
CA PHE A 108 -2.26 -17.87 -7.96
C PHE A 108 -2.89 -16.96 -9.01
N GLN A 109 -3.51 -17.54 -10.03
CA GLN A 109 -4.19 -16.79 -11.09
C GLN A 109 -5.42 -16.06 -10.54
N ALA A 110 -6.13 -16.65 -9.56
CA ALA A 110 -7.22 -15.99 -8.85
C ALA A 110 -6.72 -14.78 -8.02
N TYR A 111 -5.58 -14.91 -7.35
CA TYR A 111 -4.93 -13.81 -6.64
C TYR A 111 -4.59 -12.65 -7.59
N CYS A 112 -3.90 -12.93 -8.70
CA CYS A 112 -3.51 -11.91 -9.67
C CYS A 112 -4.74 -11.20 -10.25
N ARG A 113 -5.79 -11.95 -10.63
CA ARG A 113 -7.07 -11.38 -11.07
C ARG A 113 -7.73 -10.52 -9.99
N ARG A 114 -7.67 -10.92 -8.72
CA ARG A 114 -8.22 -10.13 -7.60
C ARG A 114 -7.48 -8.81 -7.45
N ILE A 115 -6.14 -8.82 -7.49
CA ILE A 115 -5.32 -7.61 -7.44
C ILE A 115 -5.64 -6.68 -8.61
N GLU A 116 -5.76 -7.22 -9.82
CA GLU A 116 -6.05 -6.46 -11.03
C GLU A 116 -7.44 -5.81 -11.00
N LYS A 117 -8.49 -6.60 -10.70
CA LYS A 117 -9.89 -6.22 -10.97
C LYS A 117 -10.62 -5.59 -9.79
N THR A 118 -10.03 -5.58 -8.60
CA THR A 118 -10.71 -5.12 -7.38
C THR A 118 -9.92 -4.04 -6.64
N ASN A 119 -10.43 -3.61 -5.49
CA ASN A 119 -9.71 -2.78 -4.53
C ASN A 119 -9.00 -3.61 -3.44
N ALA A 120 -8.67 -4.88 -3.73
CA ALA A 120 -7.84 -5.67 -2.82
C ALA A 120 -6.54 -4.93 -2.51
N TRP A 121 -6.13 -4.99 -1.26
CA TRP A 121 -4.91 -4.37 -0.77
C TRP A 121 -3.72 -5.03 -1.43
N GLY A 122 -2.76 -4.22 -1.87
CA GLY A 122 -1.47 -4.71 -2.32
C GLY A 122 -0.45 -4.68 -1.20
N GLY A 123 0.65 -5.39 -1.38
CA GLY A 123 1.75 -5.41 -0.42
C GLY A 123 3.07 -5.79 -1.09
N GLN A 124 3.82 -6.66 -0.42
CA GLN A 124 5.18 -7.01 -0.82
C GLN A 124 5.29 -7.58 -2.25
N HIS A 125 4.38 -8.47 -2.66
CA HIS A 125 4.43 -9.09 -3.98
C HIS A 125 4.22 -8.07 -5.11
N GLU A 126 3.25 -7.16 -4.93
CA GLU A 126 3.00 -6.08 -5.89
C GLU A 126 4.16 -5.08 -5.92
N LEU A 127 4.82 -4.81 -4.79
CA LEU A 127 6.02 -3.97 -4.72
C LEU A 127 7.18 -4.56 -5.51
N ILE A 128 7.45 -5.87 -5.35
CA ILE A 128 8.46 -6.60 -6.12
C ILE A 128 8.11 -6.56 -7.61
N ALA A 129 6.86 -6.85 -7.97
CA ALA A 129 6.44 -6.81 -9.37
C ALA A 129 6.63 -5.41 -9.97
N LEU A 130 6.18 -4.36 -9.26
CA LEU A 130 6.22 -3.00 -9.76
C LEU A 130 7.62 -2.41 -9.84
N CYS A 131 8.54 -2.72 -8.92
CA CYS A 131 9.92 -2.25 -9.04
C CYS A 131 10.59 -2.78 -10.32
N HIS A 132 10.34 -4.03 -10.67
CA HIS A 132 10.87 -4.67 -11.88
C HIS A 132 10.23 -4.18 -13.17
N VAL A 133 8.91 -3.95 -13.19
CA VAL A 133 8.21 -3.42 -14.38
C VAL A 133 8.59 -1.96 -14.61
N LEU A 134 8.59 -1.15 -13.56
CA LEU A 134 8.86 0.28 -13.67
C LEU A 134 10.34 0.59 -13.84
N LYS A 135 11.23 -0.38 -13.56
CA LYS A 135 12.69 -0.20 -13.50
C LYS A 135 13.05 0.97 -12.58
N ARG A 136 12.49 0.94 -11.39
CA ARG A 136 12.71 1.92 -10.32
C ARG A 136 12.79 1.22 -8.99
N ASP A 137 13.76 1.62 -8.17
CA ASP A 137 13.83 1.17 -6.79
C ASP A 137 12.65 1.77 -6.01
N ILE A 138 12.06 0.98 -5.13
CA ILE A 138 10.99 1.41 -4.23
C ILE A 138 11.49 1.29 -2.80
N LEU A 139 11.44 2.39 -2.04
CA LEU A 139 11.82 2.43 -0.65
C LEU A 139 10.59 2.62 0.23
N VAL A 140 10.34 1.68 1.14
CA VAL A 140 9.23 1.73 2.09
C VAL A 140 9.77 2.05 3.49
N LEU A 141 9.37 3.19 4.03
CA LEU A 141 9.76 3.70 5.35
C LEU A 141 8.68 3.40 6.40
N ARG A 142 9.08 3.06 7.62
CA ARG A 142 8.18 2.80 8.76
C ARG A 142 8.53 3.67 9.96
N HIS A 143 7.57 3.81 10.88
CA HIS A 143 7.71 4.64 12.09
C HIS A 143 8.81 4.15 13.06
N ASP A 144 9.19 2.87 12.99
CA ASP A 144 10.21 2.24 13.83
C ASP A 144 11.63 2.40 13.27
N MET A 145 11.83 3.32 12.33
CA MET A 145 13.08 3.56 11.60
C MET A 145 13.50 2.42 10.68
N SER A 146 12.71 1.35 10.55
CA SER A 146 12.97 0.34 9.55
C SER A 146 12.66 0.86 8.14
N GLN A 147 13.49 0.45 7.19
CA GLN A 147 13.27 0.69 5.77
C GLN A 147 13.41 -0.62 5.01
N GLN A 148 12.62 -0.78 3.96
CA GLN A 148 12.71 -1.92 3.06
C GLN A 148 12.80 -1.41 1.62
N GLN A 149 13.82 -1.88 0.88
CA GLN A 149 14.01 -1.54 -0.51
C GLN A 149 13.59 -2.71 -1.41
N PHE A 150 13.00 -2.37 -2.56
CA PHE A 150 12.63 -3.29 -3.63
C PHE A 150 13.20 -2.84 -4.97
N PRO A 151 13.88 -3.71 -5.74
CA PRO A 151 14.26 -5.06 -5.36
C PRO A 151 15.31 -5.05 -4.22
N ASP A 152 15.58 -6.21 -3.64
CA ASP A 152 16.58 -6.32 -2.58
C ASP A 152 17.98 -5.98 -3.14
N PRO A 153 18.67 -4.96 -2.58
CA PRO A 153 19.96 -4.50 -3.08
C PRO A 153 21.08 -5.53 -2.93
N GLU A 154 20.92 -6.56 -2.09
CA GLU A 154 21.90 -7.65 -1.96
C GLU A 154 21.82 -8.65 -3.12
N THR A 155 20.65 -8.79 -3.73
CA THR A 155 20.39 -9.78 -4.79
C THR A 155 20.22 -9.16 -6.17
N HIS A 156 19.98 -7.84 -6.24
CA HIS A 156 19.76 -7.13 -7.48
C HIS A 156 20.49 -5.77 -7.51
N PRO A 157 21.09 -5.40 -8.66
CA PRO A 157 21.62 -4.05 -8.82
C PRO A 157 20.49 -3.03 -8.77
N GLN A 158 20.81 -1.86 -8.22
CA GLN A 158 19.88 -0.73 -8.14
C GLN A 158 19.45 -0.26 -9.53
N TYR A 159 18.17 0.07 -9.66
CA TYR A 159 17.69 0.71 -10.87
C TYR A 159 18.15 2.18 -10.94
N GLY A 160 18.28 2.68 -12.16
CA GLY A 160 18.62 4.09 -12.36
C GLY A 160 17.50 5.04 -11.94
N GLY A 161 17.88 6.30 -11.70
CA GLY A 161 16.98 7.41 -11.35
C GLY A 161 16.56 7.46 -9.88
N PRO A 162 15.72 8.43 -9.49
CA PRO A 162 15.31 8.59 -8.10
C PRO A 162 14.40 7.43 -7.63
N PRO A 163 14.58 6.92 -6.41
CA PRO A 163 13.73 5.87 -5.87
C PRO A 163 12.32 6.42 -5.58
N LEU A 164 11.32 5.56 -5.73
CA LEU A 164 9.94 5.84 -5.32
C LEU A 164 9.85 5.61 -3.81
N ARG A 165 9.62 6.67 -3.04
CA ARG A 165 9.58 6.60 -1.57
C ARG A 165 8.14 6.53 -1.09
N LEU A 166 7.84 5.50 -0.31
CA LEU A 166 6.56 5.27 0.32
C LEU A 166 6.74 5.22 1.84
N SER A 167 5.68 5.51 2.58
CA SER A 167 5.60 5.21 4.00
C SER A 167 4.52 4.18 4.27
N TYR A 168 4.80 3.23 5.15
CA TYR A 168 3.88 2.19 5.56
C TYR A 168 3.42 2.40 7.01
N HIS A 169 2.11 2.32 7.23
CA HIS A 169 1.47 2.56 8.52
C HIS A 169 0.56 1.39 8.85
N MET A 170 0.74 0.76 10.02
CA MET A 170 0.01 -0.46 10.38
C MET A 170 -1.37 -0.16 10.98
N HIS A 171 -1.55 1.02 11.58
CA HIS A 171 -2.76 1.37 12.33
C HIS A 171 -3.48 2.63 11.81
N GLU A 172 -3.19 3.09 10.60
CA GLU A 172 -3.60 4.43 10.16
C GLU A 172 -5.12 4.57 9.95
N TYR A 173 -5.83 3.47 9.66
CA TYR A 173 -7.28 3.51 9.44
C TYR A 173 -7.99 2.37 10.14
N SER A 174 -9.32 2.49 10.29
CA SER A 174 -10.18 1.43 10.83
C SER A 174 -10.09 0.11 10.05
N GLY A 175 -9.46 0.12 8.87
CA GLY A 175 -9.19 -1.05 8.04
C GLY A 175 -7.82 -1.73 8.25
N GLY A 176 -6.87 -1.12 8.98
CA GLY A 176 -5.51 -1.66 9.18
C GLY A 176 -4.42 -0.87 8.46
N GLU A 177 -3.59 -1.59 7.70
CA GLU A 177 -2.42 -1.14 6.94
C GLU A 177 -2.71 -0.04 5.90
N HIS A 178 -1.75 0.86 5.65
CA HIS A 178 -1.88 1.94 4.67
C HIS A 178 -0.53 2.39 4.11
N TYR A 179 -0.56 2.89 2.88
CA TYR A 179 0.60 3.49 2.21
C TYR A 179 0.35 4.95 1.85
N ASN A 180 1.27 5.81 2.25
CA ASN A 180 1.37 7.20 1.80
C ASN A 180 2.60 7.40 0.93
N SER A 181 2.63 8.50 0.17
CA SER A 181 3.77 8.91 -0.65
C SER A 181 4.74 9.76 0.19
N VAL A 182 6.04 9.66 -0.07
CA VAL A 182 7.10 10.41 0.64
C VAL A 182 7.90 11.23 -0.36
N VAL A 183 7.99 12.53 -0.15
CA VAL A 183 8.61 13.46 -1.11
C VAL A 183 9.67 14.31 -0.43
N SER A 184 10.62 14.82 -1.20
CA SER A 184 11.54 15.86 -0.72
C SER A 184 10.78 17.13 -0.33
N LEU A 185 11.26 17.82 0.71
CA LEU A 185 10.77 19.12 1.15
C LEU A 185 11.01 20.22 0.11
#